data_AF-A0A7W1AMF6-F1
#
_entry.id   AF-A0A7W1AMF6-F1
#
_cell.length_a   1.000
_cell.length_b   1.000
_cell.length_c   1.000
_cell.angle_alpha   90.00
_cell.angle_beta   90.00
_cell.angle_gamma   90.00
#
_symmetry.space_group_name_H-M   'P 1'
#
loop_
_entity.id
_entity.type
_entity.pdbx_description
1 polymer ?
#
loop_
_entity_poly.entity_id
_entity_poly.type
_entity_poly.pdbx_seq_one_letter_code
_entity_poly.pdbx_strand_id
1 'polypeptide(L)'
;TFNMPIWPDAVRDGLCLGASGEVPFWLCPPEMLVGRKLQVLAQLGPHRWRPKDLSDVWMILRGARTDGFLGEAIERAFAGYDHAPFDDLLNGAFWTERGADVRWSRFVGQLPRGVVPARAATLVADLGSVLRPFTK
;
A
#
# COMPACT_ATOMS: atom_id res chain seq x y z
N THR A 1 5.81 14.48 27.35
CA THR A 1 5.10 13.29 26.85
C THR A 1 4.58 13.60 25.46
N PHE A 2 4.95 12.81 24.45
CA PHE A 2 4.34 12.92 23.13
C PHE A 2 2.94 12.29 23.19
N ASN A 3 1.96 13.05 23.68
CA ASN A 3 0.55 12.67 23.61
C ASN A 3 0.05 12.92 22.18
N MET A 4 0.62 12.19 21.21
CA MET A 4 -0.07 12.02 19.95
C MET A 4 -1.26 11.10 20.23
N PRO A 5 -2.48 11.45 19.78
CA PRO A 5 -3.59 10.51 19.86
C PRO A 5 -3.17 9.24 19.13
N ILE A 6 -3.12 8.13 19.87
CA ILE A 6 -2.91 6.81 19.29
C ILE A 6 -4.07 6.61 18.30
N TRP A 7 -3.75 6.23 17.07
CA TRP A 7 -4.77 5.91 16.07
C TRP A 7 -5.74 4.90 16.71
N PRO A 8 -7.07 5.07 16.66
CA PRO A 8 -8.00 4.25 17.44
C PRO A 8 -7.83 2.74 17.21
N ASP A 9 -7.47 2.37 15.98
CA ASP A 9 -7.22 1.00 15.53
C ASP A 9 -5.77 0.54 15.72
N ALA A 10 -4.89 1.31 16.38
CA ALA A 10 -3.48 0.95 16.51
C ALA A 10 -3.28 -0.35 17.28
N VAL A 11 -2.42 -1.21 16.77
CA VAL A 11 -2.04 -2.48 17.40
C VAL A 11 -0.73 -2.27 18.13
N ARG A 12 -0.63 -2.81 19.34
CA ARG A 12 0.63 -2.81 20.09
C ARG A 12 1.50 -3.95 19.59
N ASP A 13 2.73 -3.63 19.24
CA ASP A 13 3.75 -4.60 18.81
C ASP A 13 5.06 -4.37 19.59
N GLY A 14 6.00 -5.31 19.45
CA GLY A 14 7.22 -5.42 20.23
C GLY A 14 8.46 -5.53 19.37
N LEU A 15 9.44 -4.64 19.56
CA LEU A 15 10.71 -4.73 18.82
C LEU A 15 11.66 -5.47 19.71
N CYS A 16 11.96 -6.72 19.36
CA CYS A 16 12.95 -7.50 20.09
C CYS A 16 14.34 -6.93 19.79
N LEU A 17 14.95 -6.29 20.79
CA LEU A 17 16.30 -5.72 20.72
C LEU A 17 17.38 -6.71 21.20
N GLY A 18 17.09 -8.01 21.18
CA GLY A 18 17.98 -9.04 21.72
C GLY A 18 18.09 -8.96 23.24
N ALA A 19 19.32 -8.90 23.78
CA ALA A 19 19.57 -8.90 25.23
C ALA A 19 19.00 -7.67 25.97
N SER A 20 18.65 -6.60 25.25
CA SER A 20 18.07 -5.38 25.79
C SER A 20 16.55 -5.47 26.03
N GLY A 21 15.93 -6.61 25.72
CA GLY A 21 14.50 -6.83 25.89
C GLY A 21 13.66 -6.33 24.72
N GLU A 22 12.35 -6.25 24.94
CA GLU A 22 11.35 -5.83 23.96
C GLU A 22 10.95 -4.38 24.22
N VAL A 23 11.02 -3.53 23.18
CA VAL A 23 10.50 -2.16 23.26
C VAL A 23 9.10 -2.13 22.65
N PRO A 24 8.06 -1.76 23.41
CA PRO A 24 6.71 -1.69 22.87
C PRO A 24 6.57 -0.46 21.96
N PHE A 25 5.92 -0.64 20.83
CA PHE A 25 5.51 0.44 19.94
C PHE A 25 4.09 0.20 19.42
N TRP A 26 3.44 1.29 18.99
CA TRP A 26 2.10 1.23 18.43
C TRP A 26 2.20 1.32 16.91
N LEU A 27 1.62 0.34 16.22
CA LEU A 27 1.56 0.27 14.77
C LEU A 27 0.16 0.56 14.26
N CYS A 28 0.10 1.15 13.07
CA CYS A 28 -1.13 1.16 12.30
C CYS A 28 -1.36 -0.25 11.71
N PRO A 29 -2.60 -0.78 11.75
CA PRO A 29 -2.91 -2.05 11.11
C PRO A 29 -2.51 -2.06 9.62
N PRO A 30 -1.98 -3.17 9.10
CA PRO A 30 -1.61 -3.32 7.70
C PRO A 30 -2.71 -2.91 6.72
N GLU A 31 -3.96 -3.26 6.99
CA GLU A 31 -5.15 -2.97 6.19
C GLU A 31 -5.40 -1.47 6.09
N MET A 32 -5.25 -0.76 7.22
CA MET A 32 -5.42 0.69 7.29
C MET A 32 -4.32 1.40 6.50
N LEU A 33 -3.09 0.88 6.55
CA LEU A 33 -1.98 1.37 5.72
C LEU A 33 -2.25 1.14 4.23
N VAL A 34 -2.78 -0.03 3.85
CA VAL A 34 -3.16 -0.34 2.47
C VAL A 34 -4.25 0.61 1.99
N GLY A 35 -5.36 0.75 2.74
CA GLY A 35 -6.46 1.65 2.40
C GLY A 35 -5.98 3.08 2.19
N ARG A 36 -5.18 3.62 3.12
CA ARG A 36 -4.64 4.98 3.01
C ARG A 36 -3.71 5.15 1.81
N LYS A 37 -2.86 4.17 1.50
CA LYS A 37 -1.96 4.24 0.34
C LYS A 37 -2.70 4.14 -0.98
N LEU A 38 -3.71 3.28 -1.07
CA LEU A 38 -4.59 3.19 -2.23
C LEU A 38 -5.33 4.51 -2.47
N GLN A 39 -5.86 5.12 -1.41
CA GLN A 39 -6.48 6.45 -1.50
C GLN A 39 -5.51 7.50 -2.04
N VAL A 40 -4.27 7.55 -1.54
CA VAL A 40 -3.27 8.51 -2.02
C VAL A 40 -2.90 8.26 -3.48
N LEU A 41 -2.71 7.00 -3.88
CA LEU A 41 -2.45 6.64 -5.28
C LEU A 41 -3.60 7.07 -6.19
N ALA A 42 -4.84 6.84 -5.77
CA ALA A 42 -6.05 7.24 -6.46
C ALA A 42 -6.16 8.77 -6.61
N GLN A 43 -5.93 9.54 -5.53
CA GLN A 43 -5.96 11.02 -5.54
C GLN A 43 -4.90 11.64 -6.46
N LEU A 44 -3.70 11.05 -6.48
CA LEU A 44 -2.60 11.56 -7.30
C LEU A 44 -2.81 11.27 -8.79
N GLY A 45 -3.48 10.16 -9.09
CA GLY A 45 -3.77 9.73 -10.44
C GLY A 45 -2.51 9.37 -11.26
N PRO A 46 -2.70 9.10 -12.57
CA PRO A 46 -1.67 8.53 -13.44
C PRO A 46 -0.43 9.43 -13.61
N HIS A 47 -0.58 10.75 -13.45
CA HIS A 47 0.54 11.65 -13.67
C HIS A 47 1.38 11.91 -12.41
N ARG A 48 0.82 11.78 -11.20
CA ARG A 48 1.49 12.18 -9.96
C ARG A 48 1.71 11.05 -8.94
N TRP A 49 1.36 9.81 -9.27
CA TRP A 49 1.61 8.66 -8.39
C TRP A 49 3.10 8.51 -8.00
N ARG A 50 3.33 7.95 -6.81
CA ARG A 50 4.66 7.73 -6.26
C ARG A 50 4.99 6.23 -6.29
N PRO A 51 6.11 5.83 -6.92
CA PRO A 51 6.55 4.42 -6.93
C PRO A 51 6.65 3.78 -5.55
N LYS A 52 7.07 4.55 -4.54
CA LYS A 52 7.14 4.08 -3.17
C LYS A 52 5.79 3.62 -2.63
N ASP A 53 4.71 4.37 -2.85
CA ASP A 53 3.40 3.98 -2.32
C ASP A 53 2.88 2.71 -2.97
N LEU A 54 3.10 2.56 -4.29
CA LEU A 54 2.74 1.34 -5.02
C LEU A 54 3.51 0.12 -4.51
N SER A 55 4.82 0.28 -4.30
CA SER A 55 5.70 -0.74 -3.70
C SER A 55 5.25 -1.12 -2.29
N ASP A 56 4.97 -0.12 -1.44
CA ASP A 56 4.58 -0.35 -0.05
C ASP A 56 3.27 -1.16 0.02
N VAL A 57 2.26 -0.84 -0.81
CA VAL A 57 1.00 -1.62 -0.85
C VAL A 57 1.27 -3.09 -1.20
N TRP A 58 2.06 -3.35 -2.24
CA TRP A 58 2.41 -4.72 -2.65
C TRP A 58 3.19 -5.46 -1.56
N MET A 59 4.16 -4.80 -0.92
CA MET A 59 4.93 -5.42 0.16
C MET A 59 4.06 -5.73 1.39
N ILE A 60 3.16 -4.83 1.78
CA ILE A 60 2.27 -5.05 2.93
C ILE A 60 1.37 -6.27 2.67
N LEU A 61 0.72 -6.34 1.50
CA LEU A 61 -0.19 -7.44 1.16
C LEU A 61 0.52 -8.80 0.99
N ARG A 62 1.83 -8.81 0.78
CA ARG A 62 2.65 -10.04 0.66
C ARG A 62 3.32 -10.45 1.96
N GLY A 63 3.65 -9.49 2.83
CA GLY A 63 4.46 -9.70 4.03
C GLY A 63 3.67 -9.74 5.32
N ALA A 64 2.51 -9.08 5.38
CA ALA A 64 1.65 -9.06 6.57
C ALA A 64 0.42 -9.94 6.37
N ARG A 65 -0.02 -10.60 7.44
CA ARG A 65 -1.34 -11.20 7.48
C ARG A 65 -2.36 -10.06 7.51
N THR A 66 -3.33 -10.12 6.60
CA THR A 66 -4.50 -9.24 6.65
C THR A 66 -5.67 -10.01 7.26
N ASP A 67 -6.22 -9.51 8.36
CA ASP A 67 -7.13 -10.22 9.27
C ASP A 67 -8.60 -10.11 8.83
N GLY A 68 -8.85 -10.13 7.51
CA GLY A 68 -10.19 -10.22 6.93
C GLY A 68 -10.98 -8.91 6.84
N PHE A 69 -10.54 -7.82 7.48
CA PHE A 69 -11.21 -6.50 7.41
C PHE A 69 -10.59 -5.55 6.37
N LEU A 70 -9.77 -6.06 5.44
CA LEU A 70 -9.15 -5.26 4.38
C LEU A 70 -10.18 -4.47 3.56
N GLY A 71 -11.33 -5.07 3.25
CA GLY A 71 -12.43 -4.40 2.56
C GLY A 71 -12.95 -3.18 3.33
N GLU A 72 -13.23 -3.34 4.63
CA GLU A 72 -13.71 -2.24 5.48
C GLU A 72 -12.68 -1.12 5.61
N ALA A 73 -11.39 -1.45 5.69
CA ALA A 73 -10.31 -0.46 5.73
C ALA A 73 -10.21 0.34 4.42
N ILE A 74 -10.41 -0.32 3.26
CA ILE A 74 -10.49 0.35 1.96
C ILE A 74 -11.73 1.23 1.91
N GLU A 75 -12.91 0.72 2.23
CA GLU A 75 -14.17 1.49 2.27
C GLU A 75 -14.03 2.74 3.15
N ARG A 76 -13.46 2.59 4.35
CA ARG A 76 -13.18 3.71 5.26
C ARG A 76 -12.21 4.73 4.68
N ALA A 77 -11.16 4.28 3.99
CA ALA A 77 -10.19 5.17 3.37
C ALA A 77 -10.79 6.01 2.22
N PHE A 78 -11.77 5.45 1.51
CA PHE A 78 -12.50 6.15 0.43
C PHE A 78 -13.80 6.81 0.89
N ALA A 79 -14.13 6.79 2.19
CA ALA A 79 -15.30 7.47 2.72
C ALA A 79 -15.24 8.98 2.39
N GLY A 80 -16.31 9.48 1.76
CA GLY A 80 -16.40 10.88 1.30
C GLY A 80 -15.86 11.14 -0.12
N TYR A 81 -15.51 10.10 -0.87
CA TYR A 81 -15.25 10.18 -2.31
C TYR A 81 -16.48 9.66 -3.07
N ASP A 82 -16.95 10.42 -4.07
CA ASP A 82 -18.14 10.05 -4.87
C ASP A 82 -17.95 8.77 -5.69
N HIS A 83 -16.69 8.38 -5.90
CA HIS A 83 -16.25 7.17 -6.57
C HIS A 83 -14.87 6.84 -6.00
N ALA A 84 -14.57 5.57 -5.77
CA ALA A 84 -13.23 5.13 -5.41
C ALA A 84 -12.50 4.79 -6.72
N PRO A 85 -11.72 5.71 -7.34
CA PRO A 85 -11.16 5.46 -8.68
C PRO A 85 -9.94 4.54 -8.61
N PHE A 86 -9.94 3.58 -7.68
CA PHE A 86 -8.88 2.59 -7.61
C PHE A 86 -9.11 1.43 -8.58
N ASP A 87 -10.31 1.27 -9.16
CA ASP A 87 -10.48 0.42 -10.34
C ASP A 87 -9.61 0.91 -11.50
N ASP A 88 -9.58 2.22 -11.74
CA ASP A 88 -8.67 2.82 -12.72
C ASP A 88 -7.20 2.66 -12.34
N LEU A 89 -6.90 2.67 -11.03
CA LEU A 89 -5.57 2.34 -10.52
C LEU A 89 -5.20 0.88 -10.79
N LEU A 90 -6.16 -0.05 -10.74
CA LEU A 90 -5.93 -1.47 -11.03
C LEU A 90 -6.04 -1.80 -12.52
N ASN A 91 -6.48 -0.86 -13.35
CA ASN A 91 -6.62 -1.04 -14.78
C ASN A 91 -5.27 -0.92 -15.50
N GLY A 92 -4.95 -1.95 -16.29
CA GLY A 92 -3.60 -2.23 -16.78
C GLY A 92 -3.05 -1.34 -17.88
N ALA A 93 -3.88 -0.55 -18.58
CA ALA A 93 -3.42 0.22 -19.75
C ALA A 93 -2.38 1.27 -19.36
N PHE A 94 -2.67 2.07 -18.33
CA PHE A 94 -1.78 3.11 -17.84
C PHE A 94 -0.39 2.56 -17.42
N TRP A 95 -0.37 1.41 -16.75
CA TRP A 95 0.87 0.82 -16.23
C TRP A 95 1.79 0.23 -17.30
N THR A 96 1.27 0.08 -18.52
CA THR A 96 2.06 -0.34 -19.68
C THR A 96 2.63 0.82 -20.47
N GLU A 97 2.26 2.06 -20.15
CA GLU A 97 2.79 3.24 -20.82
C GLU A 97 4.27 3.45 -20.51
N ARG A 98 5.01 3.97 -21.51
CA ARG A 98 6.45 4.26 -21.39
C ARG A 98 6.77 5.18 -20.21
N GLY A 99 5.90 6.15 -19.92
CA GLY A 99 6.08 7.07 -18.79
C GLY A 99 6.06 6.37 -17.44
N ALA A 100 5.12 5.44 -17.25
CA ALA A 100 5.03 4.63 -16.04
C ALA A 100 6.23 3.69 -15.89
N ASP A 101 6.66 3.06 -17.00
CA ASP A 101 7.78 2.13 -17.03
C ASP A 101 9.13 2.79 -16.69
N VAL A 102 9.40 3.98 -17.25
CA VAL A 102 10.61 4.76 -16.92
C VAL A 102 10.62 5.19 -15.46
N ARG A 103 9.48 5.69 -14.95
CA ARG A 103 9.33 6.11 -13.56
C ARG A 103 9.56 4.94 -12.60
N TRP A 104 8.98 3.77 -12.91
CA TRP A 104 9.14 2.55 -12.12
C TRP A 104 10.57 2.02 -12.15
N SER A 105 11.17 1.92 -13.33
CA SER A 105 12.55 1.43 -13.50
C SER A 105 13.56 2.25 -12.71
N ARG A 106 13.39 3.59 -12.66
CA ARG A 106 14.24 4.47 -11.84
C ARG A 106 14.12 4.17 -10.35
N PHE A 107 12.92 3.82 -9.88
CA PHE A 107 12.69 3.45 -8.48
C PHE A 107 13.26 2.06 -8.16
N VAL A 108 12.96 1.06 -8.98
CA VAL A 108 13.46 -0.31 -8.80
C VAL A 108 14.99 -0.36 -8.82
N GLY A 109 15.65 0.46 -9.66
CA GLY A 109 17.11 0.57 -9.69
C GLY A 109 17.76 1.04 -8.38
N GLN A 110 16.97 1.56 -7.42
CA GLN A 110 17.45 1.98 -6.10
C GLN A 110 17.22 0.90 -5.02
N LEU A 111 16.53 -0.20 -5.35
CA LEU A 111 16.19 -1.26 -4.42
C LEU A 111 17.12 -2.47 -4.61
N PRO A 112 17.33 -3.29 -3.58
CA PRO A 112 17.94 -4.60 -3.74
C PRO A 112 17.17 -5.45 -4.77
N ARG A 113 17.89 -6.25 -5.56
CA ARG A 113 17.29 -7.10 -6.59
C ARG A 113 16.28 -8.06 -5.97
N GLY A 114 15.11 -8.19 -6.61
CA GLY A 114 14.07 -9.14 -6.22
C GLY A 114 13.13 -8.67 -5.10
N VAL A 115 13.30 -7.46 -4.57
CA VAL A 115 12.39 -6.91 -3.54
C VAL A 115 11.00 -6.65 -4.08
N VAL A 116 10.88 -6.19 -5.34
CA VAL A 116 9.61 -5.97 -6.05
C VAL A 116 9.72 -6.40 -7.52
N PRO A 117 8.59 -6.63 -8.21
CA PRO A 117 8.58 -6.90 -9.64
C PRO A 117 9.29 -5.82 -10.46
N ALA A 118 10.01 -6.24 -11.51
CA ALA A 118 10.77 -5.33 -12.36
C ALA A 118 9.88 -4.35 -13.15
N ARG A 119 8.61 -4.68 -13.39
CA ARG A 119 7.66 -3.85 -14.13
C ARG A 119 6.46 -3.47 -13.24
N ALA A 120 6.04 -2.20 -13.31
CA ALA A 120 4.88 -1.71 -12.56
C ALA A 120 3.59 -2.46 -12.97
N ALA A 121 3.41 -2.74 -14.27
CA ALA A 121 2.27 -3.50 -14.76
C ALA A 121 2.15 -4.89 -14.13
N THR A 122 3.27 -5.59 -13.92
CA THR A 122 3.27 -6.90 -13.25
C THR A 122 2.84 -6.77 -11.79
N LEU A 123 3.41 -5.78 -11.08
CA LEU A 123 3.04 -5.50 -9.69
C LEU A 123 1.54 -5.17 -9.55
N VAL A 124 1.01 -4.33 -10.44
CA VAL A 124 -0.40 -3.93 -10.42
C VAL A 124 -1.32 -5.10 -10.80
N ALA A 125 -0.92 -5.96 -11.73
CA ALA A 125 -1.67 -7.18 -12.05
C ALA A 125 -1.79 -8.09 -10.80
N ASP A 126 -0.69 -8.27 -10.07
CA ASP A 126 -0.67 -9.02 -8.81
C ASP A 126 -1.59 -8.37 -7.77
N LEU A 127 -1.49 -7.04 -7.59
CA LEU A 127 -2.39 -6.29 -6.70
C LEU A 127 -3.85 -6.45 -7.09
N GLY A 128 -4.16 -6.40 -8.38
CA GLY A 128 -5.51 -6.60 -8.90
C GLY A 128 -6.07 -7.98 -8.54
N SER A 129 -5.25 -9.03 -8.54
CA SER A 129 -5.70 -10.36 -8.13
C SER A 129 -6.13 -10.44 -6.66
N VAL A 130 -5.55 -9.59 -5.81
CA VAL A 130 -5.84 -9.53 -4.36
C VAL A 130 -6.95 -8.53 -4.04
N LEU A 131 -6.99 -7.40 -4.76
CA LEU A 131 -7.82 -6.25 -4.40
C LEU A 131 -9.18 -6.21 -5.12
N ARG A 132 -9.35 -6.85 -6.28
CA ARG A 132 -10.62 -6.92 -7.02
C ARG A 132 -11.82 -7.46 -6.21
N PRO A 133 -11.67 -8.39 -5.24
CA PRO A 133 -12.79 -8.77 -4.38
C PRO A 133 -13.39 -7.61 -3.56
N PHE A 134 -12.68 -6.49 -3.44
CA PHE A 134 -13.06 -5.32 -2.63
C PHE A 134 -13.42 -4.08 -3.49
N THR A 135 -13.39 -4.19 -4.82
CA THR A 135 -13.86 -3.16 -5.75
C THR A 135 -15.37 -3.36 -5.97
N LYS A 136 -16.20 -2.48 -5.42
CA LYS A 136 -17.66 -2.48 -5.63
C LYS A 136 -18.08 -1.23 -6.39
#